data_AF-A0A950WSQ7-F1
#
_entry.id   AF-A0A950WSQ7-F1
#
_cell.length_a   1.000
_cell.length_b   1.000
_cell.length_c   1.000
_cell.angle_alpha   90.00
_cell.angle_beta   90.00
_cell.angle_gamma   90.00
#
_symmetry.space_group_name_H-M   'P 1'
#
loop_
_entity.id
_entity.type
_entity.pdbx_description
1 polymer ?
#
loop_
_entity_poly.entity_id
_entity_poly.type
_entity_poly.pdbx_seq_one_letter_code
_entity_poly.pdbx_strand_id
1 'polypeptide(L)'
;MTVRGRLHGALLATAVLVAACGGSGVKPIALDGSPRFPDAEGVVTSVTVKTITLDGGRTYDVSRKLQSFSTYTMETVPLLQRKGQYVQIGLHGHTMVWIGTIGAPVPQKPPVVFYLGRLVRIDGSRLVFRDGTVLRLGPSVTSPTTSGLVRVEIDPSRHVVRQVVVP
;
A
#
# COMPACT_ATOMS: atom_id res chain seq x y z
N MET A 1 80.67 -29.39 0.07
CA MET A 1 79.36 -30.05 -0.09
C MET A 1 78.31 -28.96 -0.26
N THR A 2 77.70 -28.94 -1.44
CA THR A 2 76.68 -27.99 -1.91
C THR A 2 75.29 -28.49 -1.52
N VAL A 3 74.43 -27.70 -0.85
CA VAL A 3 72.96 -27.82 -0.99
C VAL A 3 72.25 -26.49 -0.67
N ARG A 4 71.71 -25.84 -1.71
CA ARG A 4 70.37 -25.22 -1.91
C ARG A 4 69.59 -24.83 -0.62
N GLY A 5 69.07 -23.62 -0.43
CA GLY A 5 68.29 -22.77 -1.34
C GLY A 5 66.78 -22.93 -1.09
N ARG A 6 66.07 -21.85 -0.73
CA ARG A 6 64.69 -21.48 -1.15
C ARG A 6 64.12 -20.28 -0.36
N LEU A 7 63.98 -19.13 -1.03
CA LEU A 7 62.92 -18.14 -0.78
C LEU A 7 61.56 -18.83 -0.88
N HIS A 8 60.58 -18.51 -0.04
CA HIS A 8 59.12 -18.42 -0.29
C HIS A 8 58.50 -17.99 1.06
N GLY A 9 57.59 -17.05 1.24
CA GLY A 9 56.85 -16.13 0.40
C GLY A 9 55.96 -15.35 1.39
N ALA A 10 56.07 -14.03 1.43
CA ALA A 10 55.27 -13.21 2.32
C ALA A 10 53.81 -13.23 1.83
N LEU A 11 52.91 -13.79 2.63
CA LEU A 11 51.47 -13.69 2.43
C LEU A 11 51.06 -12.21 2.53
N LEU A 12 50.85 -11.55 1.40
CA LEU A 12 50.06 -10.32 1.34
C LEU A 12 48.61 -10.67 1.63
N ALA A 13 48.16 -10.41 2.85
CA ALA A 13 46.75 -10.46 3.23
C ALA A 13 45.99 -9.40 2.43
N THR A 14 45.28 -9.84 1.40
CA THR A 14 44.40 -8.99 0.58
C THR A 14 43.18 -8.62 1.42
N ALA A 15 43.09 -7.36 1.84
CA ALA A 15 41.90 -6.83 2.50
C ALA A 15 40.74 -6.78 1.49
N VAL A 16 39.88 -7.79 1.52
CA VAL A 16 38.61 -7.79 0.78
C VAL A 16 37.69 -6.76 1.45
N LEU A 17 37.63 -5.57 0.86
CA LEU A 17 36.56 -4.60 1.11
C LEU A 17 35.26 -5.19 0.56
N VAL A 18 34.54 -5.93 1.42
CA VAL A 18 33.16 -6.29 1.15
C VAL A 18 32.35 -4.99 1.24
N ALA A 19 32.16 -4.34 0.09
CA ALA A 19 31.10 -3.37 -0.09
C ALA A 19 29.79 -4.12 0.12
N ALA A 20 29.33 -4.18 1.37
CA ALA A 20 27.97 -4.51 1.70
C ALA A 20 27.13 -3.35 1.15
N CYS A 21 26.77 -3.46 -0.13
CA CYS A 21 25.60 -2.80 -0.68
C CYS A 21 24.45 -3.18 0.23
N GLY A 22 24.15 -2.31 1.19
CA GLY A 22 22.94 -2.35 1.97
C GLY A 22 21.79 -2.22 1.00
N GLY A 23 21.37 -3.36 0.45
CA GLY A 23 20.13 -3.47 -0.28
C GLY A 23 19.08 -2.87 0.63
N SER A 24 18.58 -1.71 0.25
CA SER A 24 17.39 -1.12 0.83
C SER A 24 16.23 -2.01 0.40
N GLY A 25 16.21 -3.22 0.96
CA GLY A 25 15.07 -4.10 0.93
C GLY A 25 13.96 -3.32 1.57
N VAL A 26 12.97 -2.96 0.74
CA VAL A 26 11.67 -2.51 1.17
C VAL A 26 11.27 -3.36 2.37
N LYS A 27 11.23 -2.76 3.56
CA LYS A 27 10.72 -3.47 4.74
C LYS A 27 9.29 -3.88 4.41
N PRO A 28 8.94 -5.17 4.43
CA PRO A 28 7.56 -5.60 4.28
C PRO A 28 6.72 -4.82 5.30
N ILE A 29 5.64 -4.21 4.84
CA ILE A 29 4.66 -3.64 5.77
C ILE A 29 4.19 -4.81 6.64
N ALA A 30 4.31 -4.65 7.96
CA ALA A 30 3.87 -5.69 8.88
C ALA A 30 2.37 -5.91 8.66
N LEU A 31 2.05 -7.02 8.00
CA LEU A 31 0.71 -7.54 7.84
C LEU A 31 0.37 -8.33 9.09
N ASP A 32 0.26 -7.64 10.22
CA ASP A 32 -0.21 -8.24 11.47
C ASP A 32 -1.68 -8.73 11.37
N GLY A 33 -2.33 -8.49 10.22
CA GLY A 33 -3.71 -8.86 9.94
C GLY A 33 -4.71 -7.89 10.56
N SER A 34 -4.23 -6.83 11.22
CA SER A 34 -5.09 -5.82 11.83
C SER A 34 -5.79 -4.99 10.75
N PRO A 35 -7.09 -4.70 10.90
CA PRO A 35 -7.78 -3.77 10.03
C PRO A 35 -7.14 -2.38 10.07
N ARG A 36 -6.88 -1.81 8.90
CA ARG A 36 -6.43 -0.42 8.73
C ARG A 36 -7.63 0.44 8.38
N PHE A 37 -8.25 1.02 9.40
CA PHE A 37 -9.31 1.99 9.18
C PHE A 37 -8.70 3.27 8.61
N PRO A 38 -9.11 3.72 7.42
CA PRO A 38 -8.64 4.99 6.88
C PRO A 38 -9.21 6.15 7.68
N ASP A 39 -8.41 7.18 7.88
CA ASP A 39 -8.88 8.49 8.34
C ASP A 39 -9.47 9.29 7.17
N ALA A 40 -8.97 9.05 5.95
CA ALA A 40 -9.53 9.57 4.71
C ALA A 40 -9.28 8.62 3.54
N GLU A 41 -10.08 8.77 2.48
CA GLU A 41 -9.96 8.03 1.24
C GLU A 41 -10.45 8.89 0.08
N GLY A 42 -9.92 8.68 -1.14
CA GLY A 42 -10.27 9.49 -2.30
C GLY A 42 -9.33 9.30 -3.48
N VAL A 43 -9.62 9.99 -4.59
CA VAL A 43 -8.77 9.98 -5.79
C VAL A 43 -7.67 11.02 -5.66
N VAL A 44 -6.42 10.60 -5.83
CA VAL A 44 -5.28 11.53 -5.77
C VAL A 44 -5.29 12.43 -7.01
N THR A 45 -5.48 13.73 -6.82
CA THR A 45 -5.47 14.72 -7.92
C THR A 45 -4.13 15.45 -8.03
N SER A 46 -3.41 15.59 -6.92
CA SER A 46 -2.05 16.16 -6.87
C SER A 46 -1.21 15.42 -5.84
N VAL A 47 0.09 15.27 -6.12
CA VAL A 47 1.02 14.61 -5.21
C VAL A 47 2.43 15.14 -5.41
N THR A 48 3.08 15.43 -4.28
CA THR A 48 4.50 15.78 -4.19
C THR A 48 5.14 14.96 -3.09
N VAL A 49 6.44 15.13 -2.84
CA VAL A 49 7.12 14.52 -1.70
C VAL A 49 6.72 15.14 -0.35
N LYS A 50 6.01 16.28 -0.35
CA LYS A 50 5.61 17.01 0.86
C LYS A 50 4.11 17.03 1.10
N THR A 51 3.31 16.89 0.05
CA THR A 51 1.85 17.07 0.11
C THR A 51 1.13 16.12 -0.84
N ILE A 52 -0.11 15.77 -0.49
CA ILE A 52 -1.03 15.03 -1.35
C ILE A 52 -2.39 15.71 -1.32
N THR A 53 -3.08 15.77 -2.46
CA THR A 53 -4.45 16.29 -2.56
C THR A 53 -5.38 15.18 -3.05
N LEU A 54 -6.45 14.94 -2.29
CA LEU A 54 -7.54 14.04 -2.63
C LEU A 54 -8.73 14.83 -3.17
N ASP A 55 -9.34 14.29 -4.23
CA ASP A 55 -10.58 14.77 -4.87
C ASP A 55 -10.58 16.26 -5.23
N GLY A 56 -9.39 16.83 -5.46
CA GLY A 56 -9.23 18.21 -5.90
C GLY A 56 -9.32 19.27 -4.79
N GLY A 57 -9.52 18.88 -3.52
CA GLY A 57 -9.69 19.87 -2.44
C GLY A 57 -9.06 19.51 -1.10
N ARG A 58 -9.02 18.23 -0.72
CA ARG A 58 -8.52 17.82 0.60
C ARG A 58 -7.02 17.56 0.53
N THR A 59 -6.22 18.50 1.03
CA THR A 59 -4.74 18.38 1.03
C THR A 59 -4.24 17.90 2.39
N TYR A 60 -3.16 17.13 2.42
CA TYR A 60 -2.51 16.62 3.62
C TYR A 60 -0.98 16.70 3.48
N ASP A 61 -0.28 16.85 4.60
CA ASP A 61 1.18 16.78 4.65
C ASP A 61 1.67 15.34 4.52
N VAL A 62 2.85 15.14 3.94
CA VAL A 62 3.48 13.82 3.77
C VAL A 62 4.55 13.61 4.84
N SER A 63 4.38 12.57 5.66
CA SER A 63 5.41 12.16 6.60
C SER A 63 6.69 11.73 5.87
N ARG A 64 7.85 12.12 6.43
CA ARG A 64 9.16 11.59 5.98
C ARG A 64 9.32 10.08 6.20
N LYS A 65 8.46 9.49 7.05
CA LYS A 65 8.41 8.06 7.35
C LYS A 65 7.16 7.40 6.76
N LEU A 66 6.56 8.01 5.71
CA LEU A 66 5.37 7.50 5.05
C LEU A 66 5.56 6.04 4.61
N GLN A 67 4.57 5.21 4.89
CA GLN A 67 4.42 3.89 4.27
C GLN A 67 3.48 3.99 3.08
N SER A 68 3.99 3.76 1.86
CA SER A 68 3.20 3.82 0.63
C SER A 68 3.18 2.46 -0.07
N PHE A 69 2.01 1.88 -0.29
CA PHE A 69 1.90 0.49 -0.74
C PHE A 69 0.67 0.20 -1.60
N SER A 70 0.71 -0.93 -2.29
CA SER A 70 -0.44 -1.50 -3.01
C SER A 70 -1.22 -2.43 -2.09
N THR A 71 -2.55 -2.32 -2.03
CA THR A 71 -3.36 -3.30 -1.28
C THR A 71 -3.45 -4.67 -1.98
N TYR A 72 -3.07 -4.75 -3.26
CA TYR A 72 -3.06 -6.03 -4.00
C TYR A 72 -1.80 -6.85 -3.76
N THR A 73 -0.63 -6.22 -3.87
CA THR A 73 0.66 -6.91 -3.76
C THR A 73 1.27 -6.80 -2.38
N MET A 74 0.78 -5.86 -1.55
CA MET A 74 1.37 -5.50 -0.24
C MET A 74 2.81 -5.00 -0.32
N GLU A 75 3.28 -4.68 -1.52
CA GLU A 75 4.61 -4.14 -1.77
C GLU A 75 4.59 -2.61 -1.64
N THR A 76 5.76 -2.07 -1.27
CA THR A 76 5.94 -0.61 -1.28
C THR A 76 5.99 -0.12 -2.71
N VAL A 77 5.35 1.02 -2.94
CA VAL A 77 5.31 1.67 -4.25
C VAL A 77 5.58 3.16 -4.07
N PRO A 78 6.30 3.80 -5.01
CA PRO A 78 6.58 5.23 -4.93
C PRO A 78 5.30 6.09 -4.84
N LEU A 79 5.28 7.02 -3.88
CA LEU A 79 4.16 7.95 -3.67
C LEU A 79 3.83 8.76 -4.94
N LEU A 80 4.83 9.18 -5.71
CA LEU A 80 4.63 10.03 -6.88
C LEU A 80 3.85 9.33 -8.01
N GLN A 81 3.76 7.99 -7.98
CA GLN A 81 2.99 7.20 -8.94
C GLN A 81 1.50 7.09 -8.58
N ARG A 82 1.05 7.74 -7.49
CA ARG A 82 -0.33 7.60 -6.98
C ARG A 82 -1.35 8.53 -7.63
N LYS A 83 -0.91 9.50 -8.42
CA LYS A 83 -1.81 10.43 -9.12
C LYS A 83 -2.83 9.66 -9.98
N GLY A 84 -4.10 10.01 -9.85
CA GLY A 84 -5.23 9.38 -10.53
C GLY A 84 -5.73 8.08 -9.89
N GLN A 85 -5.09 7.61 -8.83
CA GLN A 85 -5.52 6.39 -8.13
C GLN A 85 -6.44 6.73 -6.96
N TYR A 86 -7.42 5.88 -6.72
CA TYR A 86 -8.19 5.87 -5.48
C TYR A 86 -7.36 5.19 -4.38
N VAL A 87 -7.24 5.88 -3.26
CA VAL A 87 -6.38 5.49 -2.15
C VAL A 87 -7.11 5.61 -0.83
N GLN A 88 -6.62 4.84 0.14
CA GLN A 88 -6.92 5.00 1.55
C GLN A 88 -5.68 5.56 2.25
N ILE A 89 -5.87 6.50 3.17
CA ILE A 89 -4.79 7.12 3.91
C ILE A 89 -5.07 7.06 5.41
N GLY A 90 -4.00 6.91 6.18
CA GLY A 90 -4.03 7.16 7.61
C GLY A 90 -3.22 8.37 7.98
N LEU A 91 -3.70 9.06 9.00
CA LEU A 91 -3.26 10.37 9.41
C LEU A 91 -2.77 10.33 10.86
N HIS A 92 -1.78 11.16 11.14
CA HIS A 92 -1.50 11.67 12.48
C HIS A 92 -1.72 13.17 12.44
N GLY A 93 -2.86 13.62 12.97
CA GLY A 93 -3.34 14.98 12.76
C GLY A 93 -3.59 15.25 11.27
N HIS A 94 -2.87 16.21 10.69
CA HIS A 94 -2.96 16.54 9.27
C HIS A 94 -1.88 15.86 8.40
N THR A 95 -1.00 15.07 9.02
CA THR A 95 0.13 14.42 8.34
C THR A 95 -0.23 12.98 7.97
N MET A 96 -0.16 12.65 6.69
CA MET A 96 -0.28 11.30 6.17
C MET A 96 0.92 10.44 6.57
N VAL A 97 0.63 9.36 7.30
CA VAL A 97 1.62 8.40 7.82
C VAL A 97 1.61 7.08 7.06
N TRP A 98 0.49 6.73 6.41
CA TRP A 98 0.43 5.65 5.44
C TRP A 98 -0.56 5.93 4.32
N ILE A 99 -0.33 5.28 3.17
CA ILE A 99 -1.20 5.30 1.99
C ILE A 99 -1.25 3.92 1.34
N GLY A 100 -2.46 3.39 1.19
CA GLY A 100 -2.76 2.13 0.50
C GLY A 100 -3.53 2.39 -0.78
N THR A 101 -3.00 1.92 -1.92
CA THR A 101 -3.67 2.06 -3.22
C THR A 101 -4.66 0.93 -3.45
N ILE A 102 -5.91 1.31 -3.72
CA ILE A 102 -7.01 0.40 -4.04
C ILE A 102 -7.18 0.20 -5.54
N GLY A 103 -6.95 1.22 -6.36
CA GLY A 103 -7.08 1.10 -7.82
C GLY A 103 -7.39 2.41 -8.51
N ALA A 104 -7.28 2.45 -9.84
CA ALA A 104 -7.69 3.62 -10.61
C ALA A 104 -9.21 3.60 -10.86
N PRO A 105 -9.90 4.75 -10.81
CA PRO A 105 -11.28 4.85 -11.27
C PRO A 105 -11.37 4.49 -12.74
N VAL A 106 -12.30 3.60 -13.08
CA VAL A 106 -12.65 3.29 -14.47
C VAL A 106 -13.52 4.41 -15.03
N PRO A 107 -13.20 4.94 -16.23
CA PRO A 107 -13.91 6.06 -16.83
C PRO A 107 -15.29 5.61 -17.37
N GLN A 108 -16.27 5.58 -16.47
CA GLN A 108 -17.69 5.34 -16.77
C GLN A 108 -18.56 6.33 -15.99
N LYS A 109 -19.88 6.35 -16.23
CA LYS A 109 -20.82 7.29 -15.60
C LYS A 109 -21.87 6.52 -14.77
N PRO A 110 -21.82 6.56 -13.42
CA PRO A 110 -20.81 7.18 -12.57
C PRO A 110 -19.50 6.36 -12.49
N PRO A 111 -18.34 7.00 -12.25
CA PRO A 111 -17.05 6.30 -12.12
C PRO A 111 -17.09 5.19 -11.08
N VAL A 112 -16.26 4.16 -11.27
CA VAL A 112 -16.16 3.04 -10.32
C VAL A 112 -14.72 2.69 -10.06
N VAL A 113 -14.42 2.31 -8.82
CA VAL A 113 -13.16 1.65 -8.49
C VAL A 113 -13.50 0.21 -8.13
N PHE A 114 -12.82 -0.74 -8.78
CA PHE A 114 -12.94 -2.14 -8.45
C PHE A 114 -11.90 -2.53 -7.41
N TYR A 115 -12.30 -3.37 -6.47
CA TYR A 115 -11.39 -4.02 -5.55
C TYR A 115 -11.75 -5.51 -5.42
N LEU A 116 -10.74 -6.37 -5.48
CA LEU A 116 -10.86 -7.81 -5.31
C LEU A 116 -10.08 -8.19 -4.06
N GLY A 117 -10.76 -8.78 -3.08
CA GLY A 117 -10.14 -9.09 -1.81
C GLY A 117 -10.80 -10.25 -1.10
N ARG A 118 -10.07 -10.84 -0.15
CA ARG A 118 -10.60 -11.88 0.73
C ARG A 118 -11.25 -11.24 1.95
N LEU A 119 -12.57 -11.15 1.94
CA LEU A 119 -13.41 -10.73 3.07
C LEU A 119 -13.22 -11.72 4.23
N VAL A 120 -12.95 -11.19 5.42
CA VAL A 120 -12.77 -12.00 6.64
C VAL A 120 -13.98 -11.86 7.54
N ARG A 121 -14.55 -10.65 7.63
CA ARG A 121 -15.76 -10.37 8.40
C ARG A 121 -16.44 -9.09 7.93
N ILE A 122 -17.67 -8.91 8.38
CA ILE A 122 -18.42 -7.66 8.30
C ILE A 122 -18.59 -7.12 9.71
N ASP A 123 -18.23 -5.87 9.93
CA ASP A 123 -18.33 -5.17 11.22
C ASP A 123 -19.20 -3.92 11.05
N GLY A 124 -20.46 -4.01 11.48
CA GLY A 124 -21.48 -3.01 11.18
C GLY A 124 -21.62 -2.78 9.67
N SER A 125 -21.36 -1.56 9.21
CA SER A 125 -21.39 -1.19 7.79
C SER A 125 -20.01 -1.30 7.11
N ARG A 126 -19.08 -2.08 7.64
CA ARG A 126 -17.69 -2.18 7.14
C ARG A 126 -17.34 -3.59 6.71
N LEU A 127 -16.83 -3.72 5.50
CA LEU A 127 -16.19 -4.93 4.98
C LEU A 127 -14.73 -4.93 5.41
N VAL A 128 -14.30 -5.97 6.11
CA VAL A 128 -12.92 -6.11 6.60
C VAL A 128 -12.21 -7.23 5.85
N PHE A 129 -11.13 -6.88 5.17
CA PHE A 129 -10.38 -7.79 4.30
C PHE A 129 -9.10 -8.29 4.97
N ARG A 130 -8.61 -9.44 4.50
CA ARG A 130 -7.43 -10.14 5.05
C ARG A 130 -6.15 -9.33 4.92
N ASP A 131 -6.07 -8.51 3.88
CA ASP A 131 -4.98 -7.57 3.64
C ASP A 131 -5.08 -6.30 4.52
N GLY A 132 -6.00 -6.26 5.49
CA GLY A 132 -6.24 -5.11 6.35
C GLY A 132 -7.06 -3.98 5.72
N THR A 133 -7.45 -4.07 4.44
CA THR A 133 -8.32 -3.08 3.80
C THR A 133 -9.68 -3.07 4.49
N VAL A 134 -10.24 -1.87 4.68
CA VAL A 134 -11.59 -1.71 5.24
C VAL A 134 -12.41 -0.82 4.32
N LEU A 135 -13.56 -1.30 3.87
CA LEU A 135 -14.44 -0.57 2.96
C LEU A 135 -15.82 -0.38 3.59
N ARG A 136 -16.37 0.83 3.46
CA ARG A 136 -17.70 1.15 3.98
C ARG A 136 -18.78 0.76 2.98
N LEU A 137 -19.76 -0.02 3.41
CA LEU A 137 -20.97 -0.31 2.65
C LEU A 137 -21.78 0.97 2.43
N GLY A 138 -22.27 1.15 1.21
CA GLY A 138 -23.24 2.17 0.89
C GLY A 138 -24.60 1.88 1.55
N PRO A 139 -25.47 2.90 1.63
CA PRO A 139 -26.83 2.70 2.11
C PRO A 139 -27.51 1.57 1.33
N SER A 140 -28.17 0.65 2.04
CA SER A 140 -28.89 -0.49 1.47
C SER A 140 -28.05 -1.52 0.72
N VAL A 141 -26.72 -1.42 0.73
CA VAL A 141 -25.84 -2.44 0.14
C VAL A 141 -25.60 -3.55 1.17
N THR A 142 -25.95 -4.77 0.79
CA THR A 142 -25.66 -5.98 1.58
C THR A 142 -24.60 -6.82 0.87
N SER A 143 -23.79 -7.54 1.66
CA SER A 143 -22.88 -8.53 1.10
C SER A 143 -23.58 -9.89 0.96
N PRO A 144 -23.44 -10.61 -0.16
CA PRO A 144 -24.01 -11.96 -0.34
C PRO A 144 -23.31 -13.03 0.51
N THR A 145 -22.15 -12.71 1.09
CA THR A 145 -21.39 -13.58 1.98
C THR A 145 -20.81 -12.78 3.15
N THR A 146 -20.55 -13.44 4.29
CA THR A 146 -19.88 -12.83 5.44
C THR A 146 -18.36 -13.00 5.41
N SER A 147 -17.84 -13.90 4.56
CA SER A 147 -16.41 -14.14 4.36
C SER A 147 -16.12 -14.77 2.99
N GLY A 148 -14.85 -14.82 2.59
CA GLY A 148 -14.42 -15.42 1.31
C GLY A 148 -13.95 -14.39 0.29
N LEU A 149 -13.69 -14.83 -0.94
CA LEU A 149 -13.27 -13.93 -2.02
C LEU A 149 -14.48 -13.15 -2.54
N VAL A 150 -14.36 -11.82 -2.62
CA VAL A 150 -15.41 -10.95 -3.18
C VAL A 150 -14.79 -9.87 -4.06
N ARG A 151 -15.52 -9.49 -5.12
CA ARG A 151 -15.29 -8.26 -5.87
C ARG A 151 -16.23 -7.19 -5.35
N VAL A 152 -15.72 -6.00 -5.12
CA VAL A 152 -16.51 -4.84 -4.72
C VAL A 152 -16.42 -3.74 -5.76
N GLU A 153 -17.52 -3.01 -5.90
CA GLU A 153 -17.58 -1.77 -6.67
C GLU A 153 -17.68 -0.61 -5.70
N ILE A 154 -16.72 0.31 -5.78
CA ILE A 154 -16.66 1.50 -4.94
C ILE A 154 -17.10 2.69 -5.79
N ASP A 155 -18.03 3.49 -5.27
CA ASP A 155 -18.31 4.83 -5.76
C ASP A 155 -17.25 5.79 -5.18
N PRO A 156 -16.29 6.27 -6.00
CA PRO A 156 -15.20 7.09 -5.50
C PRO A 156 -15.64 8.49 -5.08
N SER A 157 -16.82 8.96 -5.51
CA SER A 157 -17.34 10.29 -5.14
C SER A 157 -18.03 10.30 -3.78
N ARG A 158 -18.58 9.15 -3.38
CA ARG A 158 -19.30 8.97 -2.11
C ARG A 158 -18.49 8.20 -1.07
N HIS A 159 -17.36 7.64 -1.47
CA HIS A 159 -16.48 6.82 -0.62
C HIS A 159 -17.25 5.67 0.04
N VAL A 160 -18.02 4.94 -0.77
CA VAL A 160 -18.80 3.78 -0.35
C VAL A 160 -18.80 2.69 -1.39
N VAL A 161 -18.88 1.45 -0.92
CA VAL A 161 -19.19 0.28 -1.75
C VAL A 161 -20.63 0.39 -2.21
N ARG A 162 -20.86 0.36 -3.52
CA ARG A 162 -22.19 0.33 -4.13
C ARG A 162 -22.66 -1.08 -4.49
N GLN A 163 -21.74 -2.05 -4.55
CA GLN A 163 -22.06 -3.45 -4.87
C GLN A 163 -20.97 -4.40 -4.35
N VAL A 164 -21.39 -5.59 -3.90
CA VAL A 164 -20.52 -6.72 -3.54
C VAL A 164 -20.93 -7.94 -4.35
N VAL A 165 -19.99 -8.64 -4.96
CA VAL A 165 -20.22 -9.80 -5.82
C VAL A 165 -19.28 -10.93 -5.42
N VAL A 166 -19.80 -12.16 -5.36
CA VAL A 166 -18.96 -13.37 -5.32
C VAL A 166 -18.55 -13.69 -6.76
N PRO A 167 -17.25 -13.68 -7.07
CA PRO A 167 -16.75 -13.91 -8.43
C PRO A 167 -16.95 -15.36 -8.90
#